data_AF-A0A9P1FLJ0-F1
#
_entry.id   AF-A0A9P1FLJ0-F1
#
_cell.length_a   1.000
_cell.length_b   1.000
_cell.length_c   1.000
_cell.angle_alpha   90.00
_cell.angle_beta   90.00
_cell.angle_gamma   90.00
#
_symmetry.space_group_name_H-M   'P 1'
#
loop_
_entity.id
_entity.type
_entity.pdbx_description
1 polymer ?
#
loop_
_entity_poly.entity_id
_entity_poly.type
_entity_poly.pdbx_seq_one_letter_code
_entity_poly.pdbx_strand_id
1 'polypeptide(L)'
;AIRRKGIQALRQCVDAEELLSFPRRPNGIALMLKQSLFERLLSGKTQLSSFPASDVSAAQGDLRHLSLEQLLALHSTQGEAPTSSAGTAMSAFWNSLETSMVERLAARLQRSNEIANLVLLIYGAHQSLAGALPSAEHWLLEKDVLLFLPKCELRPLDEHIAAYCHSYLIKAAATVPPQRRRLHWEVQLCERPNDFKEKLRGSLRAPRPAPRGQRAGYPAAPKAQKFLVWAVQ
;
A
#
# COMPACT_ATOMS: atom_id res chain seq x y z
N ALA A 1 -10.46 2.09 5.48
CA ALA A 1 -10.47 0.63 5.78
C ALA A 1 -9.28 -0.14 5.18
N ILE A 2 -9.21 -0.38 3.86
CA ILE A 2 -8.10 -1.18 3.26
C ILE A 2 -6.74 -0.53 3.49
N ARG A 3 -6.62 0.77 3.18
CA ARG A 3 -5.35 1.50 3.37
C ARG A 3 -4.84 1.40 4.81
N ARG A 4 -5.73 1.54 5.81
CA ARG A 4 -5.41 1.36 7.23
C ARG A 4 -4.90 -0.05 7.56
N LYS A 5 -5.58 -1.10 7.06
CA LYS A 5 -5.10 -2.48 7.17
C LYS A 5 -3.71 -2.62 6.54
N GLY A 6 -3.49 -1.98 5.41
CA GLY A 6 -2.21 -1.96 4.72
C GLY A 6 -1.08 -1.33 5.52
N ILE A 7 -1.34 -0.18 6.16
CA ILE A 7 -0.39 0.47 7.07
C ILE A 7 -0.06 -0.45 8.25
N GLN A 8 -1.08 -1.10 8.85
CA GLN A 8 -0.89 -2.02 9.96
C GLN A 8 -0.10 -3.28 9.58
N ALA A 9 -0.42 -3.89 8.42
CA ALA A 9 0.27 -5.05 7.90
C ALA A 9 1.72 -4.70 7.51
N LEU A 10 1.93 -3.57 6.82
CA LEU A 10 3.27 -3.10 6.48
C LEU A 10 4.12 -2.86 7.74
N ARG A 11 3.56 -2.27 8.79
CA ARG A 11 4.25 -2.08 10.07
C ARG A 11 4.76 -3.41 10.68
N GLN A 12 4.06 -4.53 10.45
CA GLN A 12 4.49 -5.84 10.94
C GLN A 12 5.68 -6.41 10.15
N CYS A 13 5.89 -5.94 8.92
CA CYS A 13 6.94 -6.40 8.00
C CYS A 13 8.19 -5.51 8.03
N VAL A 14 8.08 -4.29 8.57
CA VAL A 14 9.21 -3.38 8.73
C VAL A 14 9.75 -3.53 10.15
N ASP A 15 11.06 -3.74 10.27
CA ASP A 15 11.73 -3.94 11.55
C ASP A 15 11.41 -2.82 12.53
N ALA A 16 10.98 -3.17 13.74
CA ALA A 16 10.57 -2.21 14.77
C ALA A 16 11.75 -1.68 15.59
N GLU A 17 12.90 -1.44 14.97
CA GLU A 17 14.09 -1.01 15.70
C GLU A 17 13.93 0.44 16.17
N GLU A 18 14.16 0.61 17.48
CA GLU A 18 14.28 1.88 18.18
C GLU A 18 13.22 2.96 17.87
N LEU A 19 11.92 2.64 17.99
CA LEU A 19 10.83 3.62 17.80
C LEU A 19 10.98 4.89 18.66
N LEU A 20 11.69 4.84 19.79
CA LEU A 20 11.94 5.97 20.69
C LEU A 20 13.34 6.59 20.54
N SER A 21 14.08 6.23 19.49
CA SER A 21 15.34 6.86 19.11
C SER A 21 15.06 8.00 18.15
N PHE A 22 15.55 9.20 18.49
CA PHE A 22 15.32 10.42 17.72
C PHE A 22 16.64 11.05 17.33
N PRO A 23 16.71 11.72 16.16
CA PRO A 23 17.94 12.33 15.71
C PRO A 23 18.41 13.41 16.68
N ARG A 24 19.72 13.40 16.95
CA ARG A 24 20.42 14.42 17.74
C ARG A 24 21.44 15.11 16.86
N ARG A 25 21.71 16.38 17.18
CA ARG A 25 22.82 17.13 16.62
C ARG A 25 24.15 16.56 17.13
N PRO A 26 25.30 16.87 16.49
CA PRO A 26 26.62 16.41 16.96
C PRO A 26 26.96 16.77 18.42
N ASN A 27 26.34 17.82 18.96
CA ASN A 27 26.48 18.24 20.36
C ASN A 27 25.50 17.54 21.33
N GLY A 28 24.75 16.54 20.87
CA GLY A 28 23.77 15.78 21.66
C GLY A 28 22.41 16.45 21.85
N ILE A 29 22.22 17.70 21.40
CA ILE A 29 20.92 18.41 21.49
C ILE A 29 19.92 17.75 20.54
N ALA A 30 18.67 17.59 21.00
CA ALA A 30 17.57 17.09 20.18
C ALA A 30 17.43 17.91 18.88
N LEU A 31 17.30 17.22 17.74
CA LEU A 31 17.08 17.90 16.46
C LEU A 31 15.65 18.44 16.33
N MET A 32 14.69 17.73 16.92
CA MET A 32 13.26 17.99 16.84
C MET A 32 12.80 18.95 17.93
N LEU A 33 11.86 19.84 17.61
CA LEU A 33 11.30 20.81 18.56
C LEU A 33 10.32 20.17 19.54
N LYS A 34 9.52 19.23 19.07
CA LYS A 34 8.43 18.56 19.82
C LYS A 34 8.73 17.07 20.04
N GLN A 35 9.99 16.71 20.28
CA GLN A 35 10.39 15.30 20.52
C GLN A 35 9.53 14.62 21.60
N SER A 36 9.30 15.29 22.75
CA SER A 36 8.51 14.73 23.86
C SER A 36 7.04 14.48 23.52
N LEU A 37 6.50 15.14 22.50
CA LEU A 37 5.16 14.84 21.97
C LEU A 37 5.19 13.49 21.25
N PHE A 38 6.16 13.28 20.35
CA PHE A 38 6.30 12.01 19.63
C PHE A 38 6.62 10.83 20.55
N GLU A 39 7.46 11.02 21.57
CA GLU A 39 7.71 9.99 22.60
C GLU A 39 6.41 9.52 23.27
N ARG A 40 5.52 10.46 23.62
CA ARG A 40 4.23 10.16 24.26
C ARG A 40 3.24 9.49 23.29
N LEU A 41 3.22 9.92 22.03
CA LEU A 41 2.40 9.30 20.99
C LEU A 41 2.86 7.88 20.64
N LEU A 42 4.17 7.69 20.41
CA LEU A 42 4.77 6.41 20.02
C LEU A 42 4.77 5.38 21.15
N SER A 43 4.84 5.83 22.41
CA SER A 43 4.63 4.95 23.56
C SER A 43 3.18 4.53 23.77
N GLY A 44 2.23 5.08 22.99
CA GLY A 44 0.80 4.80 23.13
C GLY A 44 0.17 5.33 24.41
N LYS A 45 0.90 6.15 25.19
CA LYS A 45 0.43 6.70 26.47
C LYS A 45 -0.57 7.84 26.29
N THR A 46 -0.51 8.53 25.16
CA THR A 46 -1.38 9.67 24.85
C THR A 46 -1.92 9.61 23.43
N GLN A 47 -3.08 10.21 23.22
CA GLN A 47 -3.64 10.41 21.89
C GLN A 47 -3.30 11.80 21.36
N LEU A 48 -3.17 11.95 20.04
CA LEU A 48 -2.89 13.23 19.39
C LEU A 48 -3.96 14.28 19.73
N SER A 49 -5.21 13.85 19.91
CA SER A 49 -6.35 14.69 20.31
C SER A 49 -6.22 15.30 21.71
N SER A 50 -5.35 14.78 22.59
CA SER A 50 -5.14 15.37 23.92
C SER A 50 -4.16 16.55 23.93
N PHE A 51 -3.53 16.87 22.79
CA PHE A 51 -2.58 17.97 22.68
C PHE A 51 -3.25 19.27 22.22
N PRO A 52 -2.82 20.44 22.71
CA PRO A 52 -3.24 21.72 22.17
C PRO A 52 -2.95 21.84 20.66
N ALA A 53 -3.82 22.52 19.92
CA ALA A 53 -3.66 22.70 18.47
C ALA A 53 -2.33 23.41 18.11
N SER A 54 -1.84 24.30 18.96
CA SER A 54 -0.53 24.95 18.80
C SER A 54 0.64 23.98 18.88
N ASP A 55 0.58 22.99 19.78
CA ASP A 55 1.60 21.94 19.90
C ASP A 55 1.57 20.99 18.71
N VAL A 56 0.37 20.60 18.27
CA VAL A 56 0.18 19.76 17.07
C VAL A 56 0.73 20.47 15.84
N SER A 57 0.42 21.75 15.65
CA SER A 57 0.92 22.55 14.53
C SER A 57 2.45 22.68 14.56
N ALA A 58 3.03 22.97 15.73
CA ALA A 58 4.49 23.07 15.87
C ALA A 58 5.22 21.73 15.62
N ALA A 59 4.56 20.59 15.89
CA ALA A 59 5.14 19.27 15.64
C ALA A 59 5.13 18.85 14.16
N GLN A 60 4.35 19.51 13.28
CA GLN A 60 4.25 19.13 11.86
C GLN A 60 5.60 19.15 11.15
N GLY A 61 6.42 20.18 11.41
CA GLY A 61 7.75 20.31 10.81
C GLY A 61 8.73 19.22 11.22
N ASP A 62 8.48 18.56 12.36
CA ASP A 62 9.34 17.50 12.89
C ASP A 62 9.04 16.12 12.27
N LEU A 63 7.89 15.93 11.58
CA LEU A 63 7.54 14.67 10.92
C LEU A 63 8.59 14.23 9.89
N ARG A 64 9.25 15.19 9.23
CA ARG A 64 10.35 14.92 8.30
C ARG A 64 11.58 14.30 8.97
N HIS A 65 11.71 14.37 10.28
CA HIS A 65 12.83 13.80 11.03
C HIS A 65 12.55 12.38 11.53
N LEU A 66 11.30 11.90 11.40
CA LEU A 66 10.92 10.56 11.80
C LEU A 66 11.29 9.52 10.74
N SER A 67 11.61 8.31 11.20
CA SER A 67 11.80 7.14 10.34
C SER A 67 10.47 6.63 9.78
N LEU A 68 10.52 5.75 8.78
CA LEU A 68 9.31 5.12 8.23
C LEU A 68 8.55 4.33 9.30
N GLU A 69 9.29 3.61 10.15
CA GLU A 69 8.83 2.79 11.26
C GLU A 69 8.04 3.63 12.27
N GLN A 70 8.59 4.79 12.63
CA GLN A 70 7.93 5.75 13.52
C GLN A 70 6.67 6.33 12.90
N LEU A 71 6.69 6.69 11.62
CA LEU A 71 5.51 7.21 10.91
C LEU A 71 4.38 6.15 10.82
N LEU A 72 4.73 4.90 10.49
CA LEU A 72 3.80 3.77 10.46
C LEU A 72 3.23 3.47 11.86
N ALA A 73 4.07 3.52 12.90
CA ALA A 73 3.66 3.31 14.28
C ALA A 73 2.72 4.42 14.78
N LEU A 74 3.03 5.69 14.50
CA LEU A 74 2.16 6.83 14.80
C LEU A 74 0.80 6.66 14.12
N HIS A 75 0.78 6.42 12.81
CA HIS A 75 -0.47 6.26 12.09
C HIS A 75 -1.29 5.04 12.61
N SER A 76 -0.63 3.93 12.93
CA SER A 76 -1.31 2.73 13.41
C SER A 76 -1.92 2.90 14.81
N THR A 77 -1.24 3.64 15.69
CA THR A 77 -1.65 3.83 17.10
C THR A 77 -2.68 4.94 17.27
N GLN A 78 -2.55 6.03 16.50
CA GLN A 78 -3.39 7.22 16.65
C GLN A 78 -4.73 7.10 15.91
N GLY A 79 -4.87 6.12 15.00
CA GLY A 79 -6.14 5.82 14.33
C GLY A 79 -6.34 6.60 13.03
N GLU A 80 -7.60 6.94 12.73
CA GLU A 80 -7.97 7.70 11.53
C GLU A 80 -8.21 9.18 11.89
N ALA A 81 -7.97 10.07 10.92
CA ALA A 81 -8.29 11.47 11.08
C ALA A 81 -9.79 11.66 11.43
N PRO A 82 -10.15 12.54 12.38
CA PRO A 82 -11.55 12.75 12.73
C PRO A 82 -12.32 13.33 11.53
N THR A 83 -13.40 12.66 11.11
CA THR A 83 -14.15 12.98 9.89
C THR A 83 -14.98 14.27 9.95
N SER A 84 -15.27 14.83 11.13
CA SER A 84 -16.32 15.87 11.23
C SER A 84 -16.09 17.00 12.24
N SER A 85 -14.92 17.11 12.88
CA SER A 85 -14.67 18.21 13.84
C SER A 85 -13.21 18.49 14.15
N ALA A 86 -12.27 17.88 13.42
CA ALA A 86 -10.85 18.11 13.66
C ALA A 86 -10.51 19.58 13.34
N GLY A 87 -9.90 20.29 14.30
CA GLY A 87 -9.34 21.61 14.04
C GLY A 87 -8.36 21.55 12.86
N THR A 88 -8.22 22.65 12.13
CA THR A 88 -7.38 22.74 10.91
C THR A 88 -5.96 22.20 11.12
N ALA A 89 -5.37 22.42 12.30
CA ALA A 89 -4.04 21.90 12.67
C ALA A 89 -3.97 20.36 12.71
N MET A 90 -5.02 19.70 13.20
CA MET A 90 -5.08 18.23 13.30
C MET A 90 -5.17 17.61 11.90
N SER A 91 -6.05 18.13 11.06
CA SER A 91 -6.17 17.69 9.66
C SER A 91 -4.86 17.88 8.89
N ALA A 92 -4.24 19.06 9.03
CA ALA A 92 -2.94 19.33 8.43
C ALA A 92 -1.85 18.37 8.93
N PHE A 93 -1.83 18.04 10.22
CA PHE A 93 -0.87 17.07 10.77
C PHE A 93 -1.04 15.68 10.16
N TRP A 94 -2.28 15.19 10.06
CA TRP A 94 -2.56 13.90 9.42
C TRP A 94 -2.15 13.86 7.96
N ASN A 95 -2.45 14.92 7.20
CA ASN A 95 -2.03 15.01 5.80
C ASN A 95 -0.50 15.02 5.66
N SER A 96 0.21 15.75 6.53
CA SER A 96 1.68 15.74 6.57
C SER A 96 2.24 14.38 6.97
N LEU A 97 1.64 13.71 7.96
CA LEU A 97 2.05 12.37 8.41
C LEU A 97 1.93 11.36 7.25
N GLU A 98 0.80 11.35 6.55
CA GLU A 98 0.59 10.47 5.41
C GLU A 98 1.55 10.77 4.26
N THR A 99 1.77 12.06 3.95
CA THR A 99 2.69 12.48 2.90
C THR A 99 4.11 12.01 3.21
N SER A 100 4.62 12.29 4.42
CA SER A 100 5.95 11.86 4.84
C SER A 100 6.08 10.33 4.86
N MET A 101 5.04 9.60 5.26
CA MET A 101 5.05 8.13 5.24
C MET A 101 5.19 7.58 3.82
N VAL A 102 4.41 8.12 2.86
CA VAL A 102 4.49 7.73 1.44
C VAL A 102 5.86 8.06 0.85
N GLU A 103 6.40 9.25 1.12
CA GLU A 103 7.72 9.67 0.65
C GLU A 103 8.83 8.77 1.20
N ARG A 104 8.78 8.42 2.49
CA ARG A 104 9.76 7.52 3.11
C ARG A 104 9.69 6.10 2.56
N LEU A 105 8.47 5.60 2.34
CA LEU A 105 8.27 4.29 1.70
C LEU A 105 8.77 4.30 0.25
N ALA A 106 8.45 5.35 -0.51
CA ALA A 106 8.93 5.53 -1.88
C ALA A 106 10.45 5.57 -1.95
N ALA A 107 11.09 6.31 -1.04
CA ALA A 107 12.55 6.39 -0.93
C ALA A 107 13.17 5.02 -0.60
N ARG A 108 12.61 4.28 0.36
CA ARG A 108 13.06 2.92 0.72
C ARG A 108 12.97 1.96 -0.45
N LEU A 109 11.89 2.04 -1.23
CA LEU A 109 11.66 1.21 -2.41
C LEU A 109 12.42 1.70 -3.66
N GLN A 110 13.02 2.89 -3.62
CA GLN A 110 13.61 3.57 -4.78
C GLN A 110 12.60 3.67 -5.95
N ARG A 111 11.37 4.08 -5.62
CA ARG A 111 10.24 4.18 -6.55
C ARG A 111 9.47 5.48 -6.32
N SER A 112 8.43 5.70 -7.12
CA SER A 112 7.59 6.88 -7.01
C SER A 112 6.57 6.78 -5.86
N ASN A 113 5.98 7.92 -5.49
CA ASN A 113 4.93 7.99 -4.46
C ASN A 113 3.67 7.22 -4.87
N GLU A 114 3.38 7.10 -6.17
CA GLU A 114 2.27 6.30 -6.68
C GLU A 114 2.48 4.82 -6.39
N ILE A 115 3.71 4.32 -6.61
CA ILE A 115 4.06 2.93 -6.31
C ILE A 115 4.04 2.68 -4.79
N ALA A 116 4.53 3.61 -3.98
CA ALA A 116 4.43 3.48 -2.52
C ALA A 116 2.97 3.42 -2.03
N ASN A 117 2.08 4.26 -2.57
CA ASN A 117 0.65 4.18 -2.30
C ASN A 117 0.04 2.85 -2.75
N LEU A 118 0.45 2.36 -3.93
CA LEU A 118 0.04 1.06 -4.42
C LEU A 118 0.45 -0.04 -3.43
N VAL A 119 1.70 -0.05 -2.97
CA VAL A 119 2.20 -0.99 -1.96
C VAL A 119 1.36 -0.96 -0.68
N LEU A 120 1.01 0.21 -0.15
CA LEU A 120 0.11 0.30 1.02
C LEU A 120 -1.24 -0.38 0.77
N LEU A 121 -1.83 -0.17 -0.41
CA LEU A 121 -3.08 -0.82 -0.79
C LEU A 121 -2.91 -2.33 -0.97
N ILE A 122 -1.78 -2.77 -1.53
CA ILE A 122 -1.41 -4.19 -1.68
C ILE A 122 -1.40 -4.89 -0.33
N TYR A 123 -0.70 -4.36 0.67
CA TYR A 123 -0.67 -4.95 2.01
C TYR A 123 -2.08 -5.06 2.62
N GLY A 124 -2.91 -4.02 2.45
CA GLY A 124 -4.26 -4.01 2.99
C GLY A 124 -5.18 -5.01 2.31
N ALA A 125 -5.01 -5.19 1.01
CA ALA A 125 -5.71 -6.18 0.22
C ALA A 125 -5.25 -7.60 0.54
N HIS A 126 -3.94 -7.84 0.66
CA HIS A 126 -3.36 -9.12 1.08
C HIS A 126 -3.90 -9.54 2.46
N GLN A 127 -3.88 -8.63 3.44
CA GLN A 127 -4.43 -8.92 4.77
C GLN A 127 -5.94 -9.17 4.74
N SER A 128 -6.68 -8.51 3.85
CA SER A 128 -8.13 -8.74 3.71
C SER A 128 -8.47 -10.06 3.01
N LEU A 129 -7.51 -10.62 2.27
CA LEU A 129 -7.61 -11.90 1.58
C LEU A 129 -7.01 -13.07 2.37
N ALA A 130 -6.34 -12.80 3.49
CA ALA A 130 -5.77 -13.81 4.37
C ALA A 130 -6.89 -14.78 4.80
N GLY A 131 -6.77 -16.06 4.41
CA GLY A 131 -7.74 -17.12 4.65
C GLY A 131 -8.64 -17.49 3.46
N ALA A 132 -8.73 -16.65 2.43
CA ALA A 132 -9.48 -16.96 1.20
C ALA A 132 -8.59 -17.48 0.07
N LEU A 133 -7.29 -17.14 0.10
CA LEU A 133 -6.32 -17.44 -0.94
C LEU A 133 -5.23 -18.42 -0.48
N PRO A 134 -4.68 -19.25 -1.38
CA PRO A 134 -3.42 -19.95 -1.15
C PRO A 134 -2.33 -18.93 -0.83
N SER A 135 -1.49 -19.20 0.17
CA SER A 135 -0.45 -18.26 0.62
C SER A 135 0.59 -18.06 -0.48
N ALA A 136 0.71 -16.84 -1.00
CA ALA A 136 1.83 -16.42 -1.83
C ALA A 136 2.48 -15.19 -1.21
N GLU A 137 3.81 -15.19 -1.18
CA GLU A 137 4.60 -14.13 -0.53
C GLU A 137 4.91 -12.96 -1.48
N HIS A 138 4.61 -13.11 -2.77
CA HIS A 138 4.97 -12.17 -3.82
C HIS A 138 3.74 -11.55 -4.47
N TRP A 139 3.82 -10.27 -4.78
CA TRP A 139 2.83 -9.54 -5.59
C TRP A 139 3.50 -8.94 -6.82
N LEU A 140 2.87 -9.10 -7.98
CA LEU A 140 3.29 -8.39 -9.18
C LEU A 140 2.93 -6.91 -9.04
N LEU A 141 3.96 -6.07 -8.96
CA LEU A 141 3.85 -4.63 -8.76
C LEU A 141 3.90 -3.88 -10.10
N GLU A 142 4.87 -4.24 -10.94
CA GLU A 142 5.07 -3.72 -12.29
C GLU A 142 5.36 -4.89 -13.24
N LYS A 143 5.50 -4.62 -14.54
CA LYS A 143 5.70 -5.66 -15.58
C LYS A 143 6.80 -6.66 -15.22
N ASP A 144 7.90 -6.19 -14.63
CA ASP A 144 9.10 -6.98 -14.37
C ASP A 144 9.55 -6.89 -12.89
N VAL A 145 8.66 -6.48 -11.98
CA VAL A 145 8.98 -6.26 -10.56
C VAL A 145 7.97 -6.93 -9.64
N LEU A 146 8.48 -7.77 -8.74
CA LEU A 146 7.73 -8.40 -7.65
C LEU A 146 7.96 -7.64 -6.35
N LEU A 147 6.90 -7.47 -5.56
CA LEU A 147 6.97 -7.06 -4.16
C LEU A 147 6.98 -8.31 -3.28
N PHE A 148 8.06 -8.52 -2.53
CA PHE A 148 8.15 -9.54 -1.49
C PHE A 148 7.56 -9.00 -0.19
N LEU A 149 6.38 -9.48 0.19
CA LEU A 149 5.58 -8.95 1.29
C LEU A 149 6.23 -9.11 2.68
N PRO A 150 6.87 -10.25 3.04
CA PRO A 150 7.40 -10.41 4.40
C PRO A 150 8.44 -9.37 4.80
N LYS A 151 9.22 -8.83 3.84
CA LYS A 151 10.28 -7.84 4.11
C LYS A 151 10.05 -6.48 3.45
N CYS A 152 8.96 -6.31 2.70
CA CYS A 152 8.73 -5.13 1.87
C CYS A 152 9.91 -4.82 0.91
N GLU A 153 10.40 -5.84 0.22
CA GLU A 153 11.52 -5.71 -0.73
C GLU A 153 11.03 -5.86 -2.17
N LEU A 154 11.66 -5.15 -3.10
CA LEU A 154 11.43 -5.34 -4.53
C LEU A 154 12.40 -6.38 -5.08
N ARG A 155 11.88 -7.34 -5.85
CA ARG A 155 12.65 -8.38 -6.53
C ARG A 155 12.40 -8.31 -8.03
N PRO A 156 13.41 -8.63 -8.86
CA PRO A 156 13.16 -8.86 -10.27
C PRO A 156 12.18 -10.02 -10.45
N LEU A 157 11.44 -9.97 -11.55
CA LEU A 157 10.52 -11.04 -11.90
C LEU A 157 11.26 -12.36 -12.19
N ASP A 158 10.79 -13.44 -11.59
CA ASP A 158 11.29 -14.80 -11.80
C ASP A 158 10.12 -15.67 -12.31
N GLU A 159 10.39 -16.47 -13.34
CA GLU A 159 9.41 -17.34 -14.02
C GLU A 159 8.78 -18.39 -13.11
N HIS A 160 9.45 -18.73 -12.00
CA HIS A 160 9.05 -19.84 -11.13
C HIS A 160 8.45 -19.38 -9.80
N ILE A 161 8.29 -18.07 -9.59
CA ILE A 161 7.72 -17.53 -8.36
C ILE A 161 6.24 -17.25 -8.57
N ALA A 162 5.38 -18.02 -7.89
CA ALA A 162 3.97 -17.72 -7.83
C ALA A 162 3.74 -16.36 -7.16
N ALA A 163 2.98 -15.49 -7.83
CA ALA A 163 2.67 -14.16 -7.32
C ALA A 163 1.20 -13.83 -7.52
N TYR A 164 0.69 -12.97 -6.65
CA TYR A 164 -0.61 -12.35 -6.89
C TYR A 164 -0.46 -11.24 -7.91
N CYS A 165 -1.34 -11.25 -8.91
CA CYS A 165 -1.45 -10.20 -9.90
C CYS A 165 -2.77 -9.46 -9.67
N HIS A 166 -2.77 -8.14 -9.82
CA HIS A 166 -3.98 -7.33 -9.70
C HIS A 166 -4.31 -6.66 -11.04
N SER A 167 -5.60 -6.38 -11.25
CA SER A 167 -6.06 -5.62 -12.42
C SER A 167 -7.12 -4.59 -12.01
N TYR A 168 -7.05 -3.40 -12.59
CA TYR A 168 -7.96 -2.29 -12.28
C TYR A 168 -9.31 -2.49 -12.98
N LEU A 169 -10.39 -2.59 -12.21
CA LEU A 169 -11.75 -2.76 -12.73
C LEU A 169 -12.43 -1.44 -13.11
N ILE A 170 -11.88 -0.28 -12.71
CA ILE A 170 -12.47 1.04 -12.93
C ILE A 170 -12.62 1.37 -14.43
N LYS A 171 -11.76 0.81 -15.28
CA LYS A 171 -11.80 0.98 -16.75
C LYS A 171 -12.45 -0.19 -17.48
N ALA A 172 -13.02 -1.15 -16.74
CA ALA A 172 -13.62 -2.30 -17.37
C ALA A 172 -14.90 -1.89 -18.12
N ALA A 173 -15.07 -2.45 -19.31
CA ALA A 173 -16.17 -2.12 -20.22
C ALA A 173 -17.55 -2.26 -19.55
N ALA A 174 -18.58 -1.68 -20.15
CA ALA A 174 -19.98 -1.78 -19.71
C ALA A 174 -20.48 -3.23 -19.50
N THR A 175 -19.72 -4.23 -19.96
CA THR A 175 -19.93 -5.66 -19.74
C THR A 175 -19.65 -6.14 -18.32
N VAL A 176 -18.93 -5.38 -17.48
CA VAL A 176 -18.75 -5.76 -16.07
C VAL A 176 -20.03 -5.42 -15.29
N PRO A 177 -20.61 -6.39 -14.55
CA PRO A 177 -21.82 -6.18 -13.76
C PRO A 177 -21.67 -4.97 -12.81
N PRO A 178 -22.72 -4.15 -12.62
CA PRO A 178 -22.66 -2.94 -11.77
C PRO A 178 -22.15 -3.23 -10.35
N GLN A 179 -22.49 -4.39 -9.79
CA GLN A 179 -22.02 -4.86 -8.49
C GLN A 179 -20.50 -5.03 -8.44
N ARG A 180 -19.87 -5.45 -9.55
CA ARG A 180 -18.42 -5.60 -9.67
C ARG A 180 -17.69 -4.29 -9.99
N ARG A 181 -18.37 -3.25 -10.48
CA ARG A 181 -17.77 -1.94 -10.75
C ARG A 181 -17.48 -1.12 -9.49
N ARG A 182 -18.13 -1.47 -8.37
CA ARG A 182 -17.82 -0.88 -7.07
C ARG A 182 -16.50 -1.39 -6.49
N LEU A 183 -15.95 -2.45 -7.08
CA LEU A 183 -14.64 -2.98 -6.75
C LEU A 183 -13.61 -2.28 -7.61
N HIS A 184 -12.51 -1.88 -7.00
CA HIS A 184 -11.42 -1.25 -7.74
C HIS A 184 -10.47 -2.29 -8.33
N TRP A 185 -10.27 -3.45 -7.65
CA TRP A 185 -9.28 -4.47 -8.04
C TRP A 185 -9.86 -5.90 -8.15
N GLU A 186 -9.48 -6.61 -9.21
CA GLU A 186 -9.54 -8.08 -9.31
C GLU A 186 -8.13 -8.64 -9.06
N VAL A 187 -8.00 -9.55 -8.09
CA VAL A 187 -6.74 -10.20 -7.71
C VAL A 187 -6.79 -11.66 -8.14
N GLN A 188 -5.71 -12.15 -8.73
CA GLN A 188 -5.57 -13.50 -9.23
C GLN A 188 -4.22 -14.07 -8.80
N LEU A 189 -4.18 -15.32 -8.37
CA LEU A 189 -2.92 -16.04 -8.17
C LEU A 189 -2.41 -16.54 -9.52
N CYS A 190 -1.18 -16.18 -9.86
CA CYS A 190 -0.51 -16.57 -11.09
C CYS A 190 0.73 -17.41 -10.76
N GLU A 191 0.76 -18.65 -11.23
CA GLU A 191 1.95 -19.52 -11.13
C GLU A 191 3.09 -19.01 -12.02
N ARG A 192 2.74 -18.34 -13.12
CA ARG A 192 3.69 -17.71 -14.06
C ARG A 192 3.31 -16.24 -14.25
N PRO A 193 3.84 -15.33 -13.43
CA PRO A 193 3.54 -13.91 -13.52
C PRO A 193 3.90 -13.28 -14.88
N ASN A 194 4.91 -13.80 -15.59
CA ASN A 194 5.32 -13.31 -16.93
C ASN A 194 4.20 -13.42 -17.97
N ASP A 195 3.34 -14.43 -17.82
CA ASP A 195 2.20 -14.66 -18.71
C ASP A 195 1.00 -13.78 -18.35
N PHE A 196 1.06 -13.06 -17.22
CA PHE A 196 0.00 -12.15 -16.80
C PHE A 196 -0.03 -10.93 -17.70
N LYS A 197 -0.83 -11.03 -18.77
CA LYS A 197 -1.22 -9.88 -19.57
C LYS A 197 -2.26 -9.11 -18.78
N GLU A 198 -1.84 -8.02 -18.14
CA GLU A 198 -2.78 -7.05 -17.58
C GLU A 198 -3.76 -6.68 -18.68
N LYS A 199 -5.03 -7.09 -18.54
CA LYS A 199 -5.99 -7.05 -19.64
C LYS A 199 -6.39 -5.62 -20.04
N LEU A 200 -5.80 -4.57 -19.49
CA LEU A 200 -6.37 -3.23 -19.53
C LEU A 200 -5.36 -2.09 -19.69
N ARG A 201 -5.08 -1.74 -20.94
CA ARG A 201 -5.05 -0.36 -21.48
C ARG A 201 -5.03 -0.46 -23.02
N GLY A 202 -6.20 -0.39 -23.65
CA GLY A 202 -6.31 -0.13 -25.09
C GLY A 202 -6.23 -1.33 -26.03
N SER A 203 -7.30 -2.11 -26.12
CA SER A 203 -7.81 -2.58 -27.42
C SER A 203 -9.17 -3.23 -27.23
N LEU A 204 -10.22 -2.40 -27.16
CA LEU A 204 -11.58 -2.82 -27.53
C LEU A 204 -11.73 -2.79 -29.06
N ARG A 205 -10.67 -3.03 -29.84
CA ARG A 205 -10.92 -3.61 -31.16
C ARG A 205 -11.31 -5.05 -30.86
N ALA A 206 -12.61 -5.31 -30.90
CA ALA A 206 -13.12 -6.67 -30.97
C ALA A 206 -12.21 -7.46 -31.92
N PRO A 207 -11.70 -8.63 -31.51
CA PRO A 207 -10.89 -9.44 -32.41
C PRO A 207 -11.65 -9.56 -33.73
N ARG A 208 -11.04 -9.08 -34.83
CA ARG A 208 -11.63 -9.29 -36.16
C ARG A 208 -11.95 -10.78 -36.24
N PRO A 209 -13.19 -11.17 -36.60
CA PRO A 209 -13.55 -12.57 -36.67
C PRO A 209 -12.49 -13.29 -37.48
N ALA A 210 -11.83 -14.28 -36.87
CA ALA A 210 -10.78 -15.03 -37.53
C ALA A 210 -11.37 -15.63 -38.83
N PRO A 211 -10.65 -15.57 -39.96
CA PRO A 211 -11.11 -16.22 -41.18
C PRO A 211 -11.43 -17.68 -40.87
N ARG A 212 -12.63 -18.12 -41.25
CA ARG A 212 -13.10 -19.50 -41.08
C ARG A 212 -12.13 -20.43 -41.80
N GLY A 213 -11.21 -21.06 -41.07
CA GLY A 213 -10.41 -22.15 -41.62
C GLY A 213 -8.99 -22.21 -41.08
N GLN A 214 -8.83 -22.64 -39.82
CA GLN A 214 -7.70 -23.43 -39.31
C GLN A 214 -7.81 -23.52 -37.78
N ARG A 215 -8.19 -24.69 -37.27
CA ARG A 215 -8.13 -24.99 -35.83
C ARG A 215 -6.73 -25.52 -35.51
N ALA A 216 -5.80 -24.64 -35.16
CA ALA A 216 -4.58 -25.07 -34.48
C ALA A 216 -4.91 -25.41 -33.02
N GLY A 217 -4.56 -26.61 -32.58
CA GLY A 217 -4.80 -27.08 -31.21
C GLY A 217 -3.87 -26.38 -30.22
N TYR A 218 -4.32 -25.28 -29.63
CA TYR A 218 -3.61 -24.65 -28.52
C TYR A 218 -3.92 -25.40 -27.21
N PRO A 219 -2.91 -25.61 -26.33
CA PRO A 219 -3.13 -26.18 -25.02
C PRO A 219 -4.11 -25.33 -24.21
N ALA A 220 -4.98 -25.99 -23.44
CA ALA A 220 -5.94 -25.31 -22.58
C ALA A 220 -5.20 -24.43 -21.55
N ALA A 221 -5.58 -23.15 -21.47
CA ALA A 221 -5.00 -22.23 -20.50
C ALA A 221 -5.26 -22.74 -19.06
N PRO A 222 -4.27 -22.64 -18.16
CA PRO A 222 -4.43 -23.05 -16.76
C PRO A 222 -5.61 -22.32 -16.11
N LYS A 223 -6.38 -23.04 -15.29
CA LYS A 223 -7.54 -22.48 -14.58
C LYS A 223 -7.04 -21.53 -13.49
N ALA A 224 -7.18 -20.24 -13.74
CA ALA A 224 -6.89 -19.22 -12.75
C ALA A 224 -8.01 -19.05 -11.73
N GLN A 225 -7.67 -19.00 -10.44
CA GLN A 225 -8.60 -18.67 -9.36
C GLN A 225 -8.66 -17.15 -9.18
N LYS A 226 -9.86 -16.56 -9.29
CA LYS A 226 -10.08 -15.11 -9.30
C LYS A 226 -10.82 -14.63 -8.06
N PHE A 227 -10.38 -13.49 -7.54
CA PHE A 227 -10.91 -12.90 -6.32
C PHE A 227 -11.11 -11.40 -6.49
N LEU A 228 -12.03 -10.85 -5.69
CA LEU A 228 -12.48 -9.48 -5.79
C LEU A 228 -12.17 -8.74 -4.50
N VAL A 229 -11.49 -7.60 -4.61
CA VAL A 229 -11.10 -6.79 -3.45
C VAL A 229 -11.68 -5.38 -3.53
N TRP A 230 -12.29 -4.95 -2.44
CA TRP A 230 -12.86 -3.62 -2.25
C TRP A 230 -11.79 -2.62 -1.78
N ALA A 231 -10.86 -2.24 -2.65
CA ALA A 231 -9.89 -1.19 -2.36
C ALA A 231 -10.48 0.18 -2.67
N VAL A 232 -11.10 0.85 -1.69
CA VAL A 232 -11.46 2.27 -1.82
C VAL A 232 -10.16 3.09 -1.69
N GLN A 233 -9.85 3.88 -2.72
CA GLN A 233 -8.76 4.88 -2.68
C GLN A 233 -9.10 6.02 -1.72
#